data_AF-A0A081PUB5-F1
#
_entry.id   AF-A0A081PUB5-F1
#
_cell.length_a   1.000
_cell.length_b   1.000
_cell.length_c   1.000
_cell.angle_alpha   90.00
_cell.angle_beta   90.00
_cell.angle_gamma   90.00
#
_symmetry.space_group_name_H-M   'P 1'
#
loop_
_entity.id
_entity.type
_entity.pdbx_description
1 polymer ?
#
loop_
_entity_poly.entity_id
_entity_poly.type
_entity_poly.pdbx_seq_one_letter_code
_entity_poly.pdbx_strand_id
1 'polypeptide(L)'
;MKQFFKILAQIILIPCGCLSLLAVLAFLVLFFAFRASPIDIHKGNNTLKQIFVSLDLPPKKVESDGHYEFEGGGLHFYVTFSDEVINTHPVLKESPKLTKNQLEVYVLNTGDISYHSVEDNLFNHGLLRFLEEEGEKYFRENGKKSNYSYTILTLWDQESLKKGIAFYEKALTLVDIQDNSAIKHIDTVTIKPGKEAEIKQLIQDMDAAGLLKQKYK
;
A
#
# COMPACT_ATOMS: atom_id res chain seq x y z
N MET A 1 -14.75 -27.33 -62.98
CA MET A 1 -14.50 -26.04 -62.30
C MET A 1 -15.22 -25.91 -60.96
N LYS A 2 -16.56 -25.95 -60.87
CA LYS A 2 -17.30 -25.78 -59.59
C LYS A 2 -16.86 -26.71 -58.44
N GLN A 3 -16.59 -27.99 -58.74
CA GLN A 3 -16.20 -28.97 -57.73
C GLN A 3 -14.77 -28.75 -57.20
N PHE A 4 -13.86 -28.26 -58.04
CA PHE A 4 -12.49 -27.93 -57.67
C PHE A 4 -12.44 -26.74 -56.71
N PHE A 5 -13.18 -25.66 -57.01
CA PHE A 5 -13.29 -24.50 -56.11
C PHE A 5 -13.95 -24.87 -54.76
N LYS A 6 -14.91 -25.80 -54.76
CA LYS A 6 -15.56 -26.27 -53.53
C LYS A 6 -14.59 -27.05 -52.62
N ILE A 7 -13.78 -27.93 -53.20
CA ILE A 7 -12.75 -28.69 -52.47
C ILE A 7 -11.64 -27.75 -51.97
N LEU A 8 -11.17 -26.82 -52.81
CA LEU A 8 -10.16 -25.82 -52.42
C LEU A 8 -10.67 -24.92 -51.29
N ALA A 9 -11.92 -24.45 -51.36
CA ALA A 9 -12.53 -23.68 -50.30
C ALA A 9 -12.62 -24.47 -48.99
N GLN A 10 -12.98 -25.76 -49.03
CA GLN A 10 -12.98 -26.61 -47.83
C GLN A 10 -11.57 -26.81 -47.24
N ILE A 11 -10.56 -27.00 -48.09
CA ILE A 11 -9.16 -27.16 -47.66
C ILE A 11 -8.64 -25.89 -46.97
N ILE A 12 -9.12 -24.70 -47.34
CA ILE A 12 -8.69 -23.43 -46.73
C ILE A 12 -9.55 -23.05 -45.52
N LEU A 13 -10.86 -23.26 -45.59
CA LEU A 13 -11.82 -22.80 -44.57
C LEU A 13 -11.71 -23.62 -43.27
N ILE A 14 -11.40 -24.92 -43.36
CA ILE A 14 -11.23 -25.79 -42.19
C ILE A 14 -10.01 -25.35 -41.34
N PRO A 15 -8.78 -25.23 -41.89
CA PRO A 15 -7.64 -24.74 -41.11
C PRO A 15 -7.80 -23.28 -40.68
N CYS A 16 -8.46 -22.42 -41.46
CA CYS A 16 -8.77 -21.05 -41.05
C CYS A 16 -9.75 -21.01 -39.85
N GLY A 17 -10.75 -21.88 -39.83
CA GLY A 17 -11.65 -22.08 -38.69
C GLY A 17 -10.90 -22.61 -37.45
N CYS A 18 -9.99 -23.58 -37.62
CA CYS A 18 -9.17 -24.08 -36.51
C CYS A 18 -8.21 -23.03 -35.95
N LEU A 19 -7.56 -22.24 -36.82
CA LEU A 19 -6.65 -21.16 -36.41
C LEU A 19 -7.39 -20.05 -35.67
N SER A 20 -8.58 -19.66 -36.13
CA SER A 20 -9.41 -18.66 -35.44
C SER A 20 -9.89 -19.17 -34.07
N LEU A 21 -10.27 -20.44 -33.95
CA LEU A 21 -10.62 -21.04 -32.66
C LEU A 21 -9.43 -21.06 -31.69
N LEU A 22 -8.23 -21.44 -32.16
CA LEU A 22 -7.01 -21.42 -31.36
C LEU A 22 -6.65 -19.99 -30.92
N ALA A 23 -6.81 -19.00 -31.79
CA ALA A 23 -6.58 -17.60 -31.44
C ALA A 23 -7.55 -17.11 -30.35
N VAL A 24 -8.83 -17.48 -30.42
CA VAL A 24 -9.82 -17.15 -29.39
C VAL A 24 -9.50 -17.84 -28.05
N LEU A 25 -9.11 -19.11 -28.09
CA LEU A 25 -8.72 -19.84 -26.88
C LEU A 25 -7.47 -19.24 -26.24
N ALA A 26 -6.45 -18.91 -27.03
CA ALA A 26 -5.25 -18.24 -26.55
C ALA A 26 -5.59 -16.88 -25.92
N PHE A 27 -6.47 -16.10 -26.55
CA PHE A 27 -6.93 -14.82 -26.00
C PHE A 27 -7.67 -15.01 -24.67
N LEU A 28 -8.54 -16.02 -24.56
CA LEU A 28 -9.25 -16.33 -23.31
C LEU A 28 -8.27 -16.74 -22.20
N VAL A 29 -7.29 -17.58 -22.50
CA VAL A 29 -6.26 -17.99 -21.53
C VAL A 29 -5.46 -16.79 -21.05
N LEU A 30 -5.02 -15.92 -21.97
CA LEU A 30 -4.33 -14.68 -21.61
C LEU A 30 -5.23 -13.79 -20.74
N PHE A 31 -6.48 -13.55 -21.17
CA PHE A 31 -7.41 -12.70 -20.43
C PHE A 31 -7.62 -13.16 -18.98
N PHE A 32 -7.70 -14.47 -18.72
CA PHE A 32 -7.82 -15.01 -17.38
C PHE A 32 -6.50 -15.13 -16.62
N ALA A 33 -5.35 -15.25 -17.30
CA ALA A 33 -4.04 -15.29 -16.65
C ALA A 33 -3.63 -13.92 -16.07
N PHE A 34 -4.08 -12.82 -16.69
CA PHE A 34 -3.74 -11.45 -16.29
C PHE A 34 -4.81 -10.76 -15.43
N ARG A 35 -5.83 -11.50 -14.98
CA ARG A 35 -6.88 -10.95 -14.13
C ARG A 35 -7.13 -11.77 -12.89
N ALA A 36 -7.35 -11.08 -11.78
CA ALA A 36 -7.79 -11.70 -10.55
C ALA A 36 -9.18 -12.29 -10.67
N SER A 37 -9.40 -13.39 -9.96
CA SER A 37 -10.73 -13.99 -9.89
C SER A 37 -11.69 -13.03 -9.16
N PRO A 38 -12.99 -13.02 -9.51
CA PRO A 38 -13.98 -12.25 -8.77
C PRO A 38 -14.02 -12.57 -7.27
N ILE A 39 -13.67 -13.81 -6.90
CA ILE A 39 -13.61 -14.27 -5.51
C ILE A 39 -12.46 -13.58 -4.77
N ASP A 40 -11.27 -13.51 -5.38
CA ASP A 40 -10.10 -12.86 -4.78
C ASP A 40 -10.31 -11.36 -4.62
N ILE A 41 -10.91 -10.72 -5.63
CA ILE A 41 -11.29 -9.30 -5.57
C ILE A 41 -12.30 -9.07 -4.44
N HIS A 42 -13.35 -9.89 -4.36
CA HIS A 42 -14.36 -9.75 -3.29
C HIS A 42 -13.76 -9.95 -1.90
N LYS A 43 -12.91 -10.96 -1.74
CA LYS A 43 -12.19 -11.23 -0.49
C LYS A 43 -11.29 -10.05 -0.13
N GLY A 44 -10.49 -9.56 -1.07
CA GLY A 44 -9.59 -8.43 -0.84
C GLY A 44 -10.33 -7.14 -0.46
N ASN A 45 -11.42 -6.83 -1.17
CA ASN A 45 -12.29 -5.69 -0.84
C ASN A 45 -12.83 -5.77 0.59
N ASN A 46 -13.32 -6.95 0.99
CA ASN A 46 -13.85 -7.16 2.34
C ASN A 46 -12.76 -7.08 3.41
N THR A 47 -11.59 -7.68 3.18
CA THR A 47 -10.48 -7.65 4.14
C THR A 47 -9.98 -6.23 4.35
N LEU A 48 -9.71 -5.47 3.29
CA LEU A 48 -9.30 -4.07 3.41
C LEU A 48 -10.36 -3.22 4.10
N LYS A 49 -11.64 -3.39 3.74
CA LYS A 49 -12.74 -2.69 4.41
C LYS A 49 -12.74 -2.96 5.92
N GLN A 50 -12.56 -4.21 6.33
CA GLN A 50 -12.50 -4.59 7.75
C GLN A 50 -11.30 -3.99 8.46
N ILE A 51 -10.11 -4.03 7.83
CA ILE A 51 -8.89 -3.41 8.39
C ILE A 51 -9.12 -1.92 8.61
N PHE A 52 -9.53 -1.18 7.59
CA PHE A 52 -9.75 0.26 7.70
C PHE A 52 -10.81 0.63 8.75
N VAL A 53 -11.91 -0.12 8.84
CA VAL A 53 -12.90 0.05 9.92
C VAL A 53 -12.28 -0.18 11.30
N SER A 54 -11.44 -1.21 11.45
CA SER A 54 -10.79 -1.55 12.72
C SER A 54 -9.75 -0.52 13.19
N LEU A 55 -9.27 0.31 12.24
CA LEU A 55 -8.36 1.43 12.45
C LEU A 55 -9.08 2.77 12.68
N ASP A 56 -10.41 2.75 12.84
CA ASP A 56 -11.28 3.93 12.93
C ASP A 56 -11.23 4.84 11.69
N LEU A 57 -10.87 4.29 10.53
CA LEU A 57 -10.83 4.96 9.23
C LEU A 57 -11.87 4.34 8.28
N PRO A 58 -13.18 4.38 8.56
CA PRO A 58 -14.16 3.62 7.80
C PRO A 58 -14.26 4.12 6.33
N PRO A 59 -14.04 3.25 5.32
CA PRO A 59 -14.18 3.65 3.94
C PRO A 59 -15.66 3.62 3.51
N LYS A 60 -16.02 4.50 2.57
CA LYS A 60 -17.30 4.43 1.86
C LYS A 60 -17.36 3.20 0.96
N LYS A 61 -16.25 2.88 0.28
CA LYS A 61 -16.18 1.82 -0.72
C LYS A 61 -14.75 1.30 -0.84
N VAL A 62 -14.61 0.01 -1.14
CA VAL A 62 -13.35 -0.60 -1.57
C VAL A 62 -13.62 -1.36 -2.86
N GLU A 63 -12.80 -1.15 -3.88
CA GLU A 63 -12.91 -1.83 -5.17
C GLU A 63 -11.54 -2.10 -5.79
N SER A 64 -11.48 -3.00 -6.77
CA SER A 64 -10.32 -3.26 -7.61
C SER A 64 -10.81 -3.53 -9.03
N ASP A 65 -10.05 -3.13 -10.02
CA ASP A 65 -10.31 -3.44 -11.43
C ASP A 65 -9.92 -4.89 -11.80
N GLY A 66 -9.26 -5.59 -10.87
CA GLY A 66 -8.83 -6.97 -11.01
C GLY A 66 -7.65 -7.16 -11.93
N HIS A 67 -6.99 -6.09 -12.39
CA HIS A 67 -5.81 -6.19 -13.23
C HIS A 67 -4.58 -6.45 -12.39
N TYR A 68 -3.85 -7.52 -12.73
CA TYR A 68 -2.54 -7.75 -12.12
C TYR A 68 -1.50 -6.79 -12.68
N GLU A 69 -0.67 -6.22 -11.81
CA GLU A 69 0.47 -5.39 -12.22
C GLU A 69 1.54 -6.24 -12.91
N PHE A 70 1.76 -7.48 -12.44
CA PHE A 70 2.74 -8.42 -12.99
C PHE A 70 2.13 -9.81 -13.27
N GLU A 71 2.78 -10.58 -14.14
CA GLU A 71 2.45 -12.00 -14.33
C GLU A 71 2.51 -12.74 -12.99
N GLY A 72 1.35 -13.16 -12.48
CA GLY A 72 1.25 -13.96 -11.26
C GLY A 72 0.96 -13.21 -9.96
N GLY A 73 0.66 -11.90 -9.99
CA GLY A 73 0.16 -11.22 -8.78
C GLY A 73 0.31 -9.69 -8.79
N GLY A 74 0.01 -9.08 -7.64
CA GLY A 74 0.00 -7.63 -7.47
C GLY A 74 -1.31 -7.00 -7.91
N LEU A 75 -2.15 -6.58 -6.96
CA LEU A 75 -3.43 -5.94 -7.21
C LEU A 75 -3.49 -4.57 -6.58
N HIS A 76 -4.07 -3.64 -7.33
CA HIS A 76 -4.43 -2.33 -6.85
C HIS A 76 -5.86 -2.35 -6.33
N PHE A 77 -6.02 -1.95 -5.07
CA PHE A 77 -7.31 -1.69 -4.45
C PHE A 77 -7.47 -0.19 -4.24
N TYR A 78 -8.70 0.27 -4.43
CA TYR A 78 -9.07 1.67 -4.37
C TYR A 78 -10.02 1.87 -3.19
N VAL A 79 -9.50 2.41 -2.10
CA VAL A 79 -10.22 2.63 -0.85
C VAL A 79 -10.74 4.06 -0.85
N THR A 80 -12.05 4.22 -1.02
CA THR A 80 -12.70 5.54 -1.13
C THR A 80 -13.26 5.95 0.22
N PHE A 81 -12.89 7.14 0.69
CA PHE A 81 -13.33 7.71 1.98
C PHE A 81 -14.38 8.82 1.80
N SER A 82 -15.04 9.17 2.90
CA SER A 82 -15.87 10.38 2.97
C SER A 82 -14.99 11.62 3.14
N ASP A 83 -15.50 12.78 2.74
CA ASP A 83 -14.82 14.06 3.03
C ASP A 83 -14.68 14.27 4.54
N GLU A 84 -15.66 13.81 5.32
CA GLU A 84 -15.59 13.84 6.79
C GLU A 84 -14.38 13.08 7.31
N VAL A 85 -14.21 11.80 6.92
CA VAL A 85 -13.09 10.95 7.36
C VAL A 85 -11.74 11.54 6.92
N ILE A 86 -11.65 12.08 5.70
CA ILE A 86 -10.41 12.71 5.21
C ILE A 86 -10.07 13.97 6.00
N ASN A 87 -11.08 14.78 6.35
CA ASN A 87 -10.85 16.02 7.09
C ASN A 87 -10.57 15.79 8.57
N THR A 88 -11.00 14.67 9.15
CA THR A 88 -10.71 14.32 10.55
C THR A 88 -9.39 13.60 10.73
N HIS A 89 -8.83 12.99 9.67
CA HIS A 89 -7.61 12.20 9.73
C HIS A 89 -6.51 12.76 8.79
N PRO A 90 -5.62 13.62 9.31
CA PRO A 90 -4.49 14.15 8.54
C PRO A 90 -3.65 13.07 7.85
N VAL A 91 -3.58 11.86 8.41
CA VAL A 91 -2.82 10.76 7.82
C VAL A 91 -3.30 10.37 6.43
N LEU A 92 -4.60 10.50 6.15
CA LEU A 92 -5.15 10.24 4.82
C LEU A 92 -4.78 11.38 3.87
N LYS A 93 -4.97 12.63 4.32
CA LYS A 93 -4.74 13.82 3.51
C LYS A 93 -3.29 13.93 3.04
N GLU A 94 -2.35 13.58 3.91
CA GLU A 94 -0.91 13.62 3.63
C GLU A 94 -0.37 12.29 3.09
N SER A 95 -1.26 11.31 2.82
CA SER A 95 -0.85 10.03 2.25
C SER A 95 -0.37 10.20 0.80
N PRO A 96 0.81 9.67 0.45
CA PRO A 96 1.37 9.85 -0.90
C PRO A 96 0.55 9.16 -2.00
N LYS A 97 -0.31 8.19 -1.64
CA LYS A 97 -1.16 7.42 -2.55
C LYS A 97 -2.63 7.88 -2.55
N LEU A 98 -2.95 8.99 -1.89
CA LEU A 98 -4.30 9.56 -1.91
C LEU A 98 -4.48 10.41 -3.17
N THR A 99 -5.41 10.01 -4.04
CA THR A 99 -5.91 10.84 -5.14
C THR A 99 -7.36 11.23 -4.90
N LYS A 100 -7.63 12.53 -4.74
CA LYS A 100 -8.93 13.05 -4.29
C LYS A 100 -9.29 12.42 -2.93
N ASN A 101 -10.26 11.50 -2.92
CA ASN A 101 -10.73 10.82 -1.72
C ASN A 101 -10.48 9.31 -1.76
N GLN A 102 -9.59 8.87 -2.65
CA GLN A 102 -9.34 7.47 -2.93
C GLN A 102 -7.88 7.16 -2.66
N LEU A 103 -7.64 6.30 -1.67
CA LEU A 103 -6.32 5.77 -1.36
C LEU A 103 -6.09 4.52 -2.19
N GLU A 104 -5.01 4.50 -2.93
CA GLU A 104 -4.54 3.31 -3.62
C GLU A 104 -3.75 2.41 -2.66
N VAL A 105 -4.16 1.16 -2.56
CA VAL A 105 -3.52 0.12 -1.74
C VAL A 105 -3.08 -1.01 -2.66
N TYR A 106 -1.77 -1.10 -2.86
CA TYR A 106 -1.17 -2.20 -3.60
C TYR A 106 -0.93 -3.40 -2.67
N VAL A 107 -1.35 -4.58 -3.11
CA VAL A 107 -1.14 -5.84 -2.39
C VAL A 107 -0.61 -6.91 -3.34
N LEU A 108 0.50 -7.55 -2.98
CA LEU A 108 1.09 -8.61 -3.80
C LEU A 108 0.17 -9.83 -3.94
N ASN A 109 -0.51 -10.18 -2.86
CA ASN A 109 -1.41 -11.32 -2.79
C ASN A 109 -2.61 -10.98 -1.91
N THR A 110 -3.83 -11.27 -2.38
CA THR A 110 -5.08 -11.01 -1.64
C THR A 110 -5.19 -11.84 -0.36
N GLY A 111 -4.45 -12.95 -0.26
CA GLY A 111 -4.31 -13.74 0.96
C GLY A 111 -3.44 -13.08 2.04
N ASP A 112 -2.56 -12.15 1.64
CA ASP A 112 -1.54 -11.54 2.51
C ASP A 112 -1.88 -10.09 2.91
N ILE A 113 -3.11 -9.64 2.62
CA ILE A 113 -3.59 -8.32 3.04
C ILE A 113 -3.53 -8.25 4.57
N SER A 114 -2.73 -7.32 5.06
CA SER A 114 -2.42 -7.16 6.48
C SER A 114 -2.35 -5.69 6.88
N TYR A 115 -2.22 -5.43 8.18
CA TYR A 115 -1.96 -4.08 8.69
C TYR A 115 -0.66 -3.49 8.13
N HIS A 116 0.37 -4.33 7.93
CA HIS A 116 1.62 -3.89 7.30
C HIS A 116 1.40 -3.43 5.84
N SER A 117 0.59 -4.16 5.08
CA SER A 117 0.23 -3.73 3.71
C SER A 117 -0.51 -2.38 3.72
N VAL A 118 -1.38 -2.16 4.70
CA VAL A 118 -2.08 -0.86 4.83
C VAL A 118 -1.11 0.25 5.22
N GLU A 119 -0.23 0.01 6.19
CA GLU A 119 0.79 0.95 6.64
C GLU A 119 1.69 1.42 5.49
N ASP A 120 2.23 0.48 4.70
CA ASP A 120 3.10 0.74 3.54
C ASP A 120 2.43 1.60 2.46
N ASN A 121 1.11 1.56 2.35
CA ASN A 121 0.36 2.36 1.39
C ASN A 121 -0.19 3.66 2.00
N LEU A 122 -0.47 3.68 3.30
CA LEU A 122 -1.07 4.81 3.99
C LEU A 122 -0.02 5.87 4.33
N PHE A 123 1.16 5.47 4.81
CA PHE A 123 2.15 6.38 5.36
C PHE A 123 3.19 6.84 4.33
N ASN A 124 3.64 8.08 4.49
CA ASN A 124 4.84 8.57 3.83
C ASN A 124 6.09 7.88 4.41
N HIS A 125 6.81 7.14 3.57
CA HIS A 125 8.04 6.44 3.98
C HIS A 125 9.13 7.36 4.50
N GLY A 126 9.23 8.60 3.99
CA GLY A 126 10.20 9.59 4.47
C GLY A 126 9.95 9.94 5.93
N LEU A 127 8.69 10.14 6.31
CA LEU A 127 8.31 10.39 7.70
C LEU A 127 8.52 9.17 8.59
N LEU A 128 8.21 7.97 8.11
CA LEU A 128 8.48 6.76 8.88
C LEU A 128 9.96 6.59 9.18
N ARG A 129 10.80 6.72 8.15
CA ARG A 129 12.25 6.65 8.30
C ARG A 129 12.78 7.73 9.24
N PHE A 130 12.28 8.96 9.12
CA PHE A 130 12.63 10.05 10.04
C PHE A 130 12.33 9.69 11.50
N LEU A 131 11.14 9.14 11.78
CA LEU A 131 10.74 8.72 13.14
C LEU A 131 11.62 7.58 13.67
N GLU A 132 12.00 6.63 12.81
CA GLU A 132 12.94 5.56 13.17
C GLU A 132 14.34 6.11 13.51
N GLU A 133 14.84 7.07 12.72
CA GLU A 133 16.13 7.73 12.92
C GLU A 133 16.15 8.57 14.21
N GLU A 134 15.08 9.31 14.51
CA GLU A 134 14.93 10.03 15.79
C GLU A 134 14.80 9.06 16.97
N GLY A 135 14.11 7.93 16.80
CA GLY A 135 14.08 6.84 17.77
C GLY A 135 15.46 6.25 18.05
N GLU A 136 16.29 6.06 17.01
CA GLU A 136 17.68 5.63 17.16
C GLU A 136 18.50 6.66 17.96
N LYS A 137 18.39 7.95 17.63
CA LYS A 137 19.08 9.03 18.36
C LYS A 137 18.70 9.01 19.84
N TYR A 138 17.41 8.93 20.15
CA TYR A 138 16.90 8.82 21.52
C TYR A 138 17.51 7.64 22.30
N PHE A 139 17.57 6.44 21.70
CA PHE A 139 18.18 5.28 22.36
C PHE A 139 19.69 5.42 22.57
N ARG A 140 20.39 6.08 21.64
CA ARG A 140 21.83 6.34 21.74
C ARG A 140 22.14 7.32 22.88
N GLU A 141 21.37 8.39 23.00
CA GLU A 141 21.49 9.37 24.10
C GLU A 141 21.28 8.73 25.47
N ASN A 142 20.40 7.73 25.57
CA ASN A 142 20.11 6.99 26.80
C ASN A 142 21.13 5.87 27.12
N GLY A 143 22.31 5.87 26.49
CA GLY A 143 23.44 5.01 26.86
C GLY A 143 23.34 3.56 26.38
N LYS A 144 22.45 3.23 25.43
CA LYS A 144 22.44 1.91 24.79
C LYS A 144 23.64 1.79 23.84
N LYS A 145 24.46 0.73 24.00
CA LYS A 145 25.70 0.54 23.23
C LYS A 145 25.43 0.58 21.73
N SER A 146 26.12 1.50 21.06
CA SER A 146 26.13 1.69 19.61
C SER A 146 26.92 0.58 18.91
N ASN A 147 26.24 -0.50 18.59
CA ASN A 147 26.52 -1.26 17.37
C ASN A 147 25.25 -2.03 17.03
N TYR A 148 24.88 -2.00 15.76
CA TYR A 148 23.61 -2.48 15.17
C TYR A 148 22.45 -1.47 15.26
N SER A 149 22.31 -0.74 14.16
CA SER A 149 21.06 -0.11 13.76
C SER A 149 20.00 -1.21 13.48
N TYR A 150 18.68 -1.04 13.59
CA TYR A 150 17.82 0.11 13.31
C TYR A 150 16.60 -0.02 14.22
N THR A 151 16.20 1.02 14.96
CA THR A 151 14.90 1.02 15.66
C THR A 151 13.80 0.69 14.65
N ILE A 152 12.90 -0.24 14.99
CA ILE A 152 11.76 -0.58 14.12
C ILE A 152 10.48 -0.01 14.70
N LEU A 153 9.66 0.55 13.83
CA LEU A 153 8.26 0.84 14.13
C LEU A 153 7.46 -0.47 14.07
N THR A 154 6.92 -0.91 15.21
CA THR A 154 6.17 -2.18 15.26
C THR A 154 4.70 -1.97 14.96
N LEU A 155 4.34 -1.76 13.69
CA LEU A 155 2.99 -1.38 13.26
C LEU A 155 2.22 -2.53 12.57
N TRP A 156 2.56 -3.78 12.89
CA TRP A 156 2.11 -4.94 12.10
C TRP A 156 0.80 -5.56 12.57
N ASP A 157 0.23 -5.05 13.66
CA ASP A 157 -1.05 -5.48 14.21
C ASP A 157 -2.01 -4.29 14.37
N GLN A 158 -3.29 -4.59 14.59
CA GLN A 158 -4.35 -3.59 14.70
C GLN A 158 -4.07 -2.53 15.77
N GLU A 159 -3.68 -2.97 16.98
CA GLU A 159 -3.53 -2.08 18.12
C GLU A 159 -2.34 -1.15 17.89
N SER A 160 -1.23 -1.71 17.44
CA SER A 160 -0.02 -0.96 17.18
C SER A 160 -0.17 0.01 16.01
N LEU A 161 -0.78 -0.40 14.89
CA LEU A 161 -1.02 0.51 13.77
C LEU A 161 -2.00 1.63 14.13
N LYS A 162 -3.05 1.34 14.90
CA LYS A 162 -3.98 2.35 15.39
C LYS A 162 -3.29 3.40 16.26
N LYS A 163 -2.41 2.99 17.17
CA LYS A 163 -1.55 3.92 17.94
C LYS A 163 -0.60 4.66 17.00
N GLY A 164 0.02 3.94 16.06
CA GLY A 164 0.95 4.47 15.06
C GLY A 164 0.33 5.60 14.25
N ILE A 165 -0.91 5.46 13.78
CA ILE A 165 -1.67 6.51 13.09
C ILE A 165 -1.74 7.77 13.95
N ALA A 166 -2.12 7.66 15.22
CA ALA A 166 -2.24 8.83 16.10
C ALA A 166 -0.88 9.55 16.32
N PHE A 167 0.21 8.80 16.47
CA PHE A 167 1.55 9.39 16.59
C PHE A 167 2.06 9.98 15.27
N TYR A 168 1.75 9.33 14.16
CA TYR A 168 2.07 9.79 12.82
C TYR A 168 1.36 11.12 12.50
N GLU A 169 0.08 11.24 12.84
CA GLU A 169 -0.68 12.48 12.69
C GLU A 169 -0.11 13.62 13.53
N LYS A 170 0.35 13.34 14.75
CA LYS A 170 1.09 14.32 15.55
C LYS A 170 2.39 14.72 14.86
N ALA A 171 3.17 13.75 14.35
CA ALA A 171 4.43 14.01 13.66
C ALA A 171 4.23 14.94 12.44
N LEU A 172 3.18 14.72 11.63
CA LEU A 172 2.83 15.58 10.50
C LEU A 172 2.67 17.07 10.89
N THR A 173 2.24 17.36 12.12
CA THR A 173 2.13 18.75 12.58
C THR A 173 3.48 19.39 12.89
N LEU A 174 4.50 18.59 13.20
CA LEU A 174 5.81 19.00 13.72
C LEU A 174 6.90 19.07 12.66
N VAL A 175 6.66 18.52 11.47
CA VAL A 175 7.63 18.45 10.39
C VAL A 175 7.11 19.08 9.10
N ASP A 176 8.04 19.46 8.23
CA ASP A 176 7.80 19.74 6.83
C ASP A 176 8.33 18.58 5.99
N ILE A 177 7.52 18.13 5.03
CA ILE A 177 7.85 17.06 4.09
C ILE A 177 8.10 17.67 2.72
N GLN A 178 9.29 17.43 2.18
CA GLN A 178 9.62 17.79 0.82
C GLN A 178 9.47 16.57 -0.08
N ASP A 179 8.51 16.66 -1.01
CA ASP A 179 8.27 15.66 -2.05
C ASP A 179 9.49 15.54 -2.98
N ASN A 180 10.06 14.32 -3.03
CA ASN A 180 11.19 13.97 -3.88
C ASN A 180 10.80 12.94 -4.96
N SER A 181 9.51 12.70 -5.18
CA SER A 181 9.01 11.74 -6.17
C SER A 181 9.56 11.98 -7.58
N ALA A 182 9.74 13.24 -7.98
CA ALA A 182 10.29 13.64 -9.28
C ALA A 182 11.72 13.10 -9.55
N ILE A 183 12.51 12.88 -8.49
CA ILE A 183 13.86 12.30 -8.56
C ILE A 183 13.91 10.84 -8.10
N LYS A 184 12.75 10.20 -7.93
CA LYS A 184 12.58 8.81 -7.46
C LYS A 184 13.30 8.54 -6.13
N HIS A 185 13.28 9.52 -5.24
CA HIS A 185 13.92 9.42 -3.93
C HIS A 185 12.87 9.49 -2.82
N ILE A 186 13.18 8.93 -1.65
CA ILE A 186 12.34 9.08 -0.46
C ILE A 186 12.24 10.57 -0.09
N ASP A 187 11.07 10.98 0.40
CA ASP A 187 10.82 12.35 0.78
C ASP A 187 11.72 12.79 1.93
N THR A 188 12.16 14.04 1.87
CA THR A 188 13.01 14.62 2.91
C THR A 188 12.11 15.21 3.99
N VAL A 189 12.40 14.87 5.24
CA VAL A 189 11.65 15.38 6.39
C VAL A 189 12.53 16.30 7.21
N THR A 190 12.01 17.48 7.52
CA THR A 190 12.70 18.47 8.35
C THR A 190 11.81 18.89 9.51
N ILE A 191 12.39 19.06 10.70
CA ILE A 191 11.65 19.54 11.86
C ILE A 191 11.32 21.02 11.65
N LYS A 192 10.06 21.42 11.88
CA LYS A 192 9.67 22.82 11.85
C LYS A 192 10.45 23.62 12.90
N PRO A 193 10.87 24.86 12.61
CA PRO A 193 11.61 25.66 13.58
C PRO A 193 10.91 25.76 14.95
N GLY A 194 11.60 25.42 16.04
CA GLY A 194 11.07 25.48 17.40
C GLY A 194 10.25 24.25 17.84
N LYS A 195 10.16 23.20 17.00
CA LYS A 195 9.46 21.94 17.31
C LYS A 195 10.36 20.80 17.76
N GLU A 196 11.65 21.04 17.96
CA GLU A 196 12.65 20.02 18.27
C GLU A 196 12.36 19.31 19.60
N ALA A 197 11.93 20.06 20.61
CA ALA A 197 11.53 19.48 21.90
C ALA A 197 10.25 18.64 21.81
N GLU A 198 9.29 19.06 20.97
CA GLU A 198 8.04 18.33 20.75
C GLU A 198 8.29 17.01 20.00
N ILE A 199 9.19 16.99 19.00
CA ILE A 199 9.64 15.75 18.34
C ILE A 199 10.33 14.83 19.35
N LYS A 200 11.24 15.36 20.18
CA LYS A 200 11.91 14.55 21.20
C LYS A 200 10.90 13.93 22.18
N GLN A 201 9.89 14.68 22.60
CA GLN A 201 8.81 14.17 23.45
C GLN A 201 7.97 13.13 22.72
N LEU A 202 7.63 13.35 21.45
CA LEU A 202 6.88 12.39 20.63
C LEU A 202 7.57 11.02 20.59
N ILE A 203 8.88 11.00 20.38
CA ILE A 203 9.68 9.77 20.33
C ILE A 203 9.69 9.04 21.68
N GLN A 204 9.78 9.77 22.79
CA GLN A 204 9.67 9.19 24.13
C GLN A 204 8.30 8.55 24.36
N ASP A 205 7.23 9.24 23.95
CA ASP A 205 5.87 8.74 24.08
C ASP A 205 5.64 7.51 23.19
N MET A 206 6.26 7.45 22.01
CA MET A 206 6.23 6.29 21.11
C MET A 206 6.95 5.08 21.69
N ASP A 207 8.12 5.28 22.32
CA ASP A 207 8.84 4.23 23.06
C ASP A 207 7.99 3.70 24.23
N ALA A 208 7.42 4.60 25.02
CA ALA A 208 6.54 4.26 26.14
C ALA A 208 5.26 3.52 25.68
N ALA A 209 4.75 3.85 24.50
CA ALA A 209 3.62 3.16 23.87
C ALA A 209 4.00 1.79 23.26
N GLY A 210 5.27 1.41 23.29
CA GLY A 210 5.79 0.15 22.76
C GLY A 210 5.89 0.11 21.24
N LEU A 211 5.84 1.26 20.57
CA LEU A 211 5.92 1.36 19.10
C LEU A 211 7.35 1.34 18.59
N LEU A 212 8.32 1.65 19.43
CA LEU A 212 9.75 1.59 19.10
C LEU A 212 10.37 0.34 19.73
N LYS A 213 10.98 -0.51 18.92
CA LYS A 213 11.79 -1.63 19.41
C LYS A 213 13.20 -1.55 18.87
N GLN A 214 14.15 -1.89 19.74
CA GLN A 214 15.52 -2.13 19.33
C GLN A 214 15.57 -3.46 18.56
N LYS A 215 15.98 -3.40 17.29
CA LYS A 215 16.22 -4.58 16.47
C LYS A 215 17.47 -5.26 17.04
N TYR A 216 17.25 -6.36 17.75
CA TYR A 216 18.24 -7.22 18.41
C TYR A 216 18.77 -6.75 19.79
N LYS A 217 18.80 -7.71 20.73
CA LYS A 217 19.58 -7.68 21.98
C LYS A 217 20.82 -8.52 21.80
#